data_AF-A0A0F9ULU2-F1
#
_entry.id   AF-A0A0F9ULU2-F1
#
_cell.length_a   1.000
_cell.length_b   1.000
_cell.length_c   1.000
_cell.angle_alpha   90.00
_cell.angle_beta   90.00
_cell.angle_gamma   90.00
#
_symmetry.space_group_name_H-M   'P 1'
#
loop_
_entity.id
_entity.type
_entity.pdbx_description
1 polymer ?
#
loop_
_entity_poly.entity_id
_entity_poly.type
_entity_poly.pdbx_seq_one_letter_code
_entity_poly.pdbx_strand_id
1 'polypeptide(L)' 'MGGIEYKVVDRNSVIKQTIQNLVEAGVLLPDECKYYKLHLQKLSTNDLILELIAAQLLREQTPSPISFYPIDIEAISMN' A
#
# COMPACT_ATOMS: atom_id res chain seq x y z
N MET A 1 -16.67 -3.91 -29.56
CA MET A 1 -16.83 -2.77 -28.63
C MET A 1 -16.54 -3.30 -27.23
N GLY A 2 -15.37 -2.99 -26.67
CA GLY A 2 -15.06 -3.35 -25.28
C GLY A 2 -15.79 -2.38 -24.36
N GLY A 3 -16.84 -2.85 -23.69
CA GLY A 3 -17.53 -2.05 -22.68
C GLY A 3 -16.59 -1.80 -21.51
N ILE A 4 -16.47 -0.55 -21.08
CA ILE A 4 -15.80 -0.23 -19.82
C ILE A 4 -16.75 -0.70 -18.71
N GLU A 5 -16.40 -1.79 -18.04
CA GLU A 5 -17.12 -2.23 -16.84
C GLU A 5 -16.77 -1.32 -15.67
N TYR A 6 -17.74 -0.51 -15.24
CA TYR A 6 -17.61 0.26 -14.01
C TYR A 6 -17.86 -0.65 -12.82
N LYS A 7 -16.80 -1.06 -12.14
CA LYS A 7 -16.91 -1.78 -10.88
C LYS A 7 -17.09 -0.77 -9.75
N VAL A 8 -18.21 -0.87 -9.04
CA VAL A 8 -18.38 -0.15 -7.76
C VAL A 8 -17.41 -0.78 -6.77
N VAL A 9 -16.42 -0.01 -6.32
CA VAL A 9 -15.43 -0.44 -5.35
C VAL A 9 -15.81 0.14 -3.99
N ASP A 10 -15.92 -0.71 -2.97
CA ASP A 10 -16.18 -0.23 -1.63
C ASP A 10 -14.94 0.47 -1.03
N ARG A 11 -15.17 1.33 -0.05
CA ARG A 11 -14.11 2.10 0.62
C ARG A 11 -13.02 1.23 1.21
N ASN A 12 -13.36 0.08 1.80
CA ASN A 12 -12.36 -0.79 2.43
C ASN A 12 -11.47 -1.47 1.38
N SER A 13 -12.03 -1.83 0.23
CA SER A 13 -11.27 -2.35 -0.91
C SER A 13 -10.27 -1.31 -1.42
N VAL A 14 -10.67 -0.04 -1.54
CA VAL A 14 -9.75 1.05 -1.91
C VAL A 14 -8.63 1.19 -0.89
N ILE A 15 -8.96 1.26 0.41
CA ILE A 15 -7.95 1.35 1.48
C ILE A 15 -6.98 0.17 1.46
N LYS A 16 -7.48 -1.06 1.26
CA LYS A 16 -6.65 -2.25 1.17
C LYS A 16 -5.69 -2.17 -0.02
N GLN A 17 -6.18 -1.71 -1.17
CA GLN A 17 -5.35 -1.55 -2.36
C GLN A 17 -4.29 -0.46 -2.18
N THR A 18 -4.62 0.67 -1.56
CA THR A 18 -3.65 1.73 -1.24
C THR A 18 -2.51 1.19 -0.38
N ILE A 19 -2.85 0.49 0.70
CA ILE A 19 -1.87 -0.14 1.60
C ILE A 19 -1.01 -1.18 0.86
N GLN A 20 -1.65 -2.05 0.07
CA GLN A 20 -0.96 -3.06 -0.75
C GLN A 20 0.06 -2.40 -1.69
N ASN A 21 -0.34 -1.36 -2.42
CA ASN A 21 0.54 -0.65 -3.34
C ASN A 21 1.75 -0.03 -2.62
N LEU A 22 1.55 0.55 -1.44
CA LEU A 22 2.64 1.11 -0.62
C LEU A 22 3.62 0.03 -0.14
N VAL A 23 3.11 -1.11 0.34
CA VAL A 23 3.94 -2.24 0.76
C VAL A 23 4.73 -2.82 -0.41
N GLU A 24 4.09 -2.98 -1.58
CA GLU A 24 4.75 -3.45 -2.81
C GLU A 24 5.80 -2.45 -3.32
N ALA A 25 5.57 -1.16 -3.13
CA ALA A 25 6.55 -0.10 -3.36
C ALA A 25 7.66 -0.02 -2.29
N GLY A 26 7.59 -0.88 -1.26
CA GLY A 26 8.60 -0.93 -0.23
C GLY A 26 8.52 0.15 0.84
N VAL A 27 7.38 0.85 0.93
CA VAL A 27 7.14 1.81 1.99
C VAL A 27 6.92 1.06 3.28
N LEU A 28 7.81 1.29 4.25
CA LEU A 28 7.59 0.84 5.62
C LEU A 28 6.42 1.65 6.18
N LEU A 29 5.25 1.03 6.23
CA LEU A 29 4.12 1.61 6.95
C LEU A 29 4.49 1.64 8.43
N PRO A 30 4.31 2.77 9.13
CA PRO A 30 4.67 2.87 10.54
C PRO A 30 4.03 1.72 11.33
N ASP A 31 4.68 1.30 12.44
CA ASP A 31 4.36 0.15 13.31
C ASP A 31 2.87 0.01 13.69
N GLU A 32 2.11 1.07 13.45
CA GLU A 32 0.68 1.09 13.52
C GLU A 32 0.09 1.26 12.11
N CYS A 33 0.23 0.25 11.24
CA CYS A 33 -0.57 0.12 10.02
C CYS A 33 -2.08 0.37 10.30
N LYS A 34 -2.49 0.10 11.55
CA LYS A 34 -3.76 0.52 12.16
C LYS A 34 -4.06 2.02 12.08
N TYR A 35 -3.11 2.92 12.38
CA TYR A 35 -3.31 4.38 12.40
C TYR A 35 -3.30 4.95 11.00
N TYR A 36 -2.44 4.45 10.12
CA TYR A 36 -2.50 4.83 8.71
C TYR A 36 -3.84 4.40 8.10
N LYS A 37 -4.32 3.18 8.40
CA LYS A 37 -5.66 2.73 8.03
C LYS A 37 -6.77 3.62 8.61
N LEU A 38 -6.69 4.00 9.88
CA LEU A 38 -7.65 4.92 10.52
C LEU A 38 -7.64 6.31 9.86
N HIS A 39 -6.47 6.80 9.45
CA HIS A 39 -6.34 8.04 8.70
C HIS A 39 -7.05 7.92 7.35
N LEU A 40 -6.76 6.88 6.57
CA LEU A 40 -7.42 6.62 5.29
C LEU A 40 -8.93 6.45 5.45
N GLN A 41 -9.42 5.90 6.56
CA GLN A 41 -10.87 5.80 6.83
C GLN A 41 -11.55 7.16 7.04
N LYS A 42 -10.83 8.19 7.50
CA LYS A 42 -11.36 9.54 7.77
C LYS A 42 -11.34 10.47 6.55
N LEU A 43 -10.61 10.11 5.50
CA LEU A 43 -10.52 10.92 4.27
C LEU A 43 -11.86 11.09 3.56
N SER A 44 -12.03 12.15 2.77
CA SER A 44 -13.14 12.19 1.81
C SER A 44 -12.98 11.09 0.75
N THR A 45 -14.01 10.80 -0.03
CA THR A 45 -13.90 9.85 -1.15
C THR A 45 -12.86 10.30 -2.17
N ASN A 46 -12.82 11.61 -2.47
CA ASN A 46 -11.87 12.16 -3.44
C ASN A 46 -10.43 12.05 -2.94
N ASP A 47 -10.17 12.42 -1.68
CA ASP A 47 -8.82 12.34 -1.11
C ASP A 47 -8.34 10.88 -1.03
N LEU A 48 -9.24 9.94 -0.71
CA LEU A 48 -8.89 8.52 -0.69
C LEU A 48 -8.52 8.00 -2.09
N ILE A 49 -9.19 8.48 -3.14
CA ILE A 49 -8.84 8.12 -4.53
C ILE A 49 -7.48 8.71 -4.90
N LEU A 50 -7.18 9.95 -4.49
CA LEU A 50 -5.87 10.57 -4.73
C LEU A 50 -4.74 9.78 -4.05
N GLU A 51 -4.94 9.35 -2.81
CA GLU A 51 -3.99 8.48 -2.09
C GLU A 51 -3.77 7.15 -2.81
N LEU A 52 -4.84 6.52 -3.32
CA LEU A 52 -4.72 5.28 -4.11
C LEU A 52 -3.86 5.50 -5.37
N ILE A 53 -4.12 6.57 -6.12
CA ILE A 53 -3.38 6.89 -7.34
C ILE A 53 -1.90 7.16 -7.02
N ALA A 54 -1.62 7.94 -5.98
CA ALA A 54 -0.27 8.23 -5.55
C ALA A 54 0.48 6.94 -5.16
N ALA A 55 -0.15 6.05 -4.39
CA ALA A 55 0.42 4.76 -4.02
C ALA A 55 0.67 3.85 -5.23
N GLN A 56 -0.24 3.85 -6.22
CA GLN A 56 -0.07 3.08 -7.44
C GLN A 56 1.11 3.60 -8.27
N LEU A 57 1.21 4.92 -8.47
CA LEU A 57 2.33 5.53 -9.19
C LEU A 57 3.66 5.23 -8.51
N LEU A 58 3.69 5.27 -7.18
CA LEU A 58 4.89 4.93 -6.42
C LEU A 58 5.29 3.47 -6.68
N ARG A 59 4.34 2.53 -6.61
CA ARG A 59 4.59 1.12 -6.94
C ARG A 59 5.14 0.95 -8.36
N GLU A 60 4.53 1.58 -9.35
CA GLU A 60 4.96 1.47 -10.76
C GLU A 60 6.35 2.06 -11.00
N GLN A 61 6.75 3.07 -10.23
CA GLN A 61 8.07 3.69 -10.28
C GLN A 61 9.14 2.90 -9.51
N THR A 62 8.75 1.88 -8.74
CA THR A 62 9.68 1.08 -7.92
C THR A 62 9.93 -0.26 -8.61
N PRO A 63 11.04 -0.44 -9.35
CA PRO A 63 11.23 -1.55 -10.30
C PRO A 63 11.55 -2.91 -9.66
N SER A 64 11.48 -3.04 -8.33
CA SER A 64 11.67 -4.33 -7.67
C SER A 64 10.74 -4.43 -6.47
N PRO A 65 10.02 -5.56 -6.28
CA PRO A 65 9.48 -5.85 -4.97
C PRO A 65 10.64 -5.83 -3.99
N ILE A 66 10.45 -5.25 -2.80
CA ILE A 66 11.39 -5.46 -1.71
C ILE A 66 11.47 -6.97 -1.50
N SER A 67 12.60 -7.55 -1.92
CA SER A 67 13.03 -8.86 -1.48
C SER A 67 13.40 -8.68 -0.02
N PHE A 68 12.45 -8.91 0.89
CA PHE A 68 12.79 -9.16 2.28
C PHE A 68 13.64 -10.44 2.26
N TYR A 69 14.95 -10.30 2.11
CA TYR A 69 15.84 -11.36 2.54
C TYR A 69 15.52 -11.56 4.02
N PRO A 70 15.17 -12.78 4.46
CA PRO A 70 15.02 -13.04 5.88
C PRO A 70 16.34 -12.61 6.52
N ILE A 71 16.29 -11.56 7.34
CA ILE A 71 17.42 -11.18 8.17
C ILE A 71 17.54 -12.34 9.15
N ASP A 72 18.59 -13.13 8.98
CA ASP A 72 18.93 -14.19 9.91
C ASP A 72 19.31 -13.54 11.24
N ILE A 73 18.35 -13.47 12.16
CA ILE A 73 18.53 -12.85 13.48
C ILE A 73 19.63 -13.57 14.26
N GLU A 74 19.90 -14.86 13.97
CA GLU A 74 21.00 -15.60 14.61
C GLU A 74 22.38 -15.05 14.21
N ALA A 75 22.52 -14.47 13.00
CA ALA A 75 23.78 -13.89 12.53
C ALA A 75 24.11 -12.53 13.17
N ILE A 76 23.12 -11.81 13.71
CA ILE A 76 23.31 -10.49 14.35
C ILE A 76 23.69 -10.64 15.84
N SER A 77 23.41 -11.79 16.46
CA SER A 77 23.63 -12.01 17.89
C SER A 77 25.07 -12.39 18.27
N MET A 78 26.03 -12.37 17.35
CA MET A 78 27.44 -12.59 17.66
C MET A 78 28.30 -11.37 17.29
N ASN A 79 28.35 -10.39 18.19
CA ASN A 79 29.50 -9.51 18.46
C ASN A 79 29.34 -8.84 19.82
#